data_AF-A0A1G4E9A3-F1
#
_entry.id   AF-A0A1G4E9A3-F1
#
_cell.length_a   1.000
_cell.length_b   1.000
_cell.length_c   1.000
_cell.angle_alpha   90.00
_cell.angle_beta   90.00
_cell.angle_gamma   90.00
#
_symmetry.space_group_name_H-M   'P 1'
#
loop_
_entity.id
_entity.type
_entity.pdbx_description
1 polymer ?
#
loop_
_entity_poly.entity_id
_entity_poly.type
_entity_poly.pdbx_seq_one_letter_code
_entity_poly.pdbx_strand_id
1 'polypeptide(L)'
;MAEEHSPFYKYKKLFNNSMENKDESQKELCTGIIKSNEGFDKIYNEDDFYKVCPVSLYYLDDLYKNSYNFMDEGCKYLYYGIYNNILKKENYSYDKLEFYKILLEGYYNINEWDSYESYIKEINKDILENNNDLMEMYDNLDNFKENKSQNKDDQCKYVNKCIEIYTKYAKNYKTNNDLFYADLNEFIE
;
A
#
# COMPACT_ATOMS: atom_id res chain seq x y z
N MET A 1 4.02 23.76 10.14
CA MET A 1 3.81 22.59 11.03
C MET A 1 2.56 21.84 10.59
N ALA A 2 2.49 21.42 9.32
CA ALA A 2 1.35 20.69 8.75
C ALA A 2 1.67 19.19 8.55
N GLU A 3 2.86 18.75 8.93
CA GLU A 3 3.44 17.46 8.50
C GLU A 3 3.03 16.25 9.37
N GLU A 4 2.33 16.45 10.49
CA GLU A 4 1.90 15.35 11.39
C GLU A 4 0.46 14.87 11.17
N HIS A 5 -0.29 15.42 10.22
CA HIS A 5 -1.72 15.12 10.08
C HIS A 5 -2.09 14.14 8.96
N SER A 6 -1.19 13.86 8.00
CA SER A 6 -1.51 12.91 6.93
C SER A 6 -1.55 11.46 7.46
N PRO A 7 -2.63 10.70 7.17
CA PRO A 7 -2.70 9.26 7.48
C PRO A 7 -1.52 8.45 6.92
N PHE A 8 -0.87 8.95 5.86
CA PHE A 8 0.33 8.36 5.26
C PHE A 8 1.39 7.98 6.29
N TYR A 9 1.82 8.93 7.12
CA TYR A 9 2.93 8.73 8.05
C TYR A 9 2.62 7.68 9.11
N LYS A 10 1.35 7.62 9.53
CA LYS A 10 0.85 6.60 10.45
C LYS A 10 1.01 5.21 9.84
N TYR A 11 0.52 5.01 8.62
CA TYR A 11 0.57 3.69 7.96
C TYR A 11 1.98 3.30 7.52
N LYS A 12 2.79 4.26 7.08
CA LYS A 12 4.23 4.05 6.81
C LYS A 12 4.97 3.55 8.03
N LYS A 13 4.73 4.14 9.19
CA LYS A 13 5.33 3.70 10.45
C LYS A 13 4.91 2.27 10.82
N LEU A 14 3.60 1.96 10.75
CA LEU A 14 3.10 0.61 11.02
C LEU A 14 3.71 -0.42 10.06
N PHE A 15 3.83 -0.08 8.78
CA PHE A 15 4.41 -0.95 7.77
C PHE A 15 5.91 -1.19 8.01
N ASN A 16 6.68 -0.14 8.31
CA ASN A 16 8.11 -0.30 8.62
C ASN A 16 8.31 -1.19 9.86
N ASN A 17 7.51 -1.01 10.91
CA ASN A 17 7.54 -1.89 12.08
C ASN A 17 7.25 -3.36 11.71
N SER A 18 6.29 -3.60 10.81
CA SER A 18 5.96 -4.95 10.34
C SER A 18 7.09 -5.61 9.53
N MET A 19 7.91 -4.82 8.85
CA MET A 19 9.08 -5.33 8.12
C MET A 19 10.21 -5.80 9.06
N GLU A 20 10.31 -5.17 10.24
CA GLU A 20 11.33 -5.48 11.26
C GLU A 20 10.92 -6.67 12.14
N ASN A 21 9.62 -6.81 12.43
CA ASN A 21 9.09 -7.84 13.32
C ASN A 21 8.60 -9.08 12.55
N LYS A 22 9.53 -10.01 12.24
CA LYS A 22 9.18 -11.29 11.61
C LYS A 22 8.89 -12.34 12.68
N ASP A 23 7.62 -12.62 12.93
CA ASP A 23 7.17 -13.73 13.76
C ASP A 23 7.11 -15.03 12.94
N GLU A 24 7.57 -16.13 13.54
CA GLU A 24 7.51 -17.47 12.96
C GLU A 24 6.07 -17.98 12.86
N SER A 25 5.17 -17.53 13.76
CA SER A 25 3.73 -17.87 13.74
C SER A 25 3.04 -17.41 12.45
N GLN A 26 3.46 -16.28 11.88
CA GLN A 26 2.88 -15.72 10.66
C GLN A 26 3.24 -16.57 9.43
N LYS A 27 4.36 -17.31 9.44
CA LYS A 27 4.72 -18.20 8.33
C LYS A 27 3.79 -19.40 8.22
N GLU A 28 3.34 -19.94 9.35
CA GLU A 28 2.38 -21.04 9.37
C GLU A 28 1.02 -20.59 8.81
N LEU A 29 0.57 -19.39 9.19
CA LEU A 29 -0.65 -18.79 8.64
C LEU A 29 -0.53 -18.58 7.13
N CYS A 30 0.60 -18.08 6.63
CA CYS A 30 0.84 -17.93 5.18
C CYS A 30 0.74 -19.25 4.42
N THR A 31 1.27 -20.33 5.00
CA THR A 31 1.14 -21.68 4.43
C THR A 31 -0.32 -22.14 4.39
N GLY A 32 -1.09 -21.81 5.43
CA GLY A 32 -2.53 -22.07 5.48
C GLY A 32 -3.32 -21.33 4.40
N ILE A 33 -2.96 -20.07 4.12
CA ILE A 33 -3.59 -19.26 3.08
C ILE A 33 -3.33 -19.88 1.70
N ILE A 34 -2.08 -20.25 1.39
CA ILE A 34 -1.74 -20.92 0.11
C ILE A 34 -2.57 -22.19 -0.07
N LYS A 35 -2.61 -23.07 0.94
CA LYS A 35 -3.33 -24.35 0.87
C LYS A 35 -4.83 -24.20 0.70
N SER A 36 -5.41 -23.12 1.24
CA SER A 36 -6.85 -22.84 1.13
C SER A 36 -7.25 -22.27 -0.23
N ASN A 37 -6.28 -21.81 -1.04
CA ASN A 37 -6.51 -21.24 -2.36
C ASN A 37 -6.13 -22.26 -3.44
N GLU A 38 -7.12 -23.01 -3.94
CA GLU A 38 -6.89 -24.00 -4.99
C GLU A 38 -6.27 -23.36 -6.24
N GLY A 39 -5.17 -23.94 -6.73
CA GLY A 39 -4.49 -23.45 -7.93
C GLY A 39 -3.58 -22.25 -7.70
N PHE A 40 -3.31 -21.86 -6.45
CA PHE A 40 -2.39 -20.77 -6.10
C PHE A 40 -1.06 -20.85 -6.87
N ASP A 41 -0.39 -22.01 -6.82
CA ASP A 41 0.93 -22.22 -7.45
C ASP A 41 0.91 -22.16 -8.99
N LYS A 42 -0.27 -22.25 -9.61
CA LYS A 42 -0.42 -22.18 -11.07
C LYS A 42 -0.57 -20.74 -11.57
N ILE A 43 -0.97 -19.83 -10.69
CA ILE A 43 -1.36 -18.46 -11.03
C ILE A 43 -0.39 -17.45 -10.40
N TYR A 44 0.19 -17.77 -9.24
CA TYR A 44 1.00 -16.86 -8.45
C TYR A 44 2.42 -17.37 -8.23
N ASN A 45 3.31 -16.43 -7.89
CA ASN A 45 4.68 -16.73 -7.52
C ASN A 45 4.74 -16.99 -6.00
N GLU A 46 4.99 -18.25 -5.62
CA GLU A 46 5.03 -18.67 -4.20
C GLU A 46 6.13 -17.94 -3.41
N ASP A 47 7.31 -17.70 -4.02
CA ASP A 47 8.41 -16.97 -3.37
C ASP A 47 8.04 -15.52 -3.04
N ASP A 48 7.31 -14.85 -3.94
CA ASP A 48 6.80 -13.50 -3.70
C ASP A 48 5.79 -13.51 -2.56
N PHE A 49 4.90 -14.51 -2.54
CA PHE A 49 3.92 -14.65 -1.47
C PHE A 49 4.58 -14.86 -0.11
N TYR A 50 5.57 -15.74 0.03
CA TYR A 50 6.27 -15.93 1.30
C TYR A 50 7.07 -14.70 1.76
N LYS A 51 7.49 -13.83 0.84
CA LYS A 51 8.13 -12.55 1.21
C LYS A 51 7.11 -11.54 1.75
N VAL A 52 5.93 -11.50 1.13
CA VAL A 52 4.91 -10.50 1.40
C VAL A 52 4.02 -10.87 2.58
N CYS A 53 3.58 -12.12 2.64
CA CYS A 53 2.52 -12.54 3.52
C CYS A 53 2.84 -12.30 5.01
N PRO A 54 4.01 -12.69 5.56
CA PRO A 54 4.26 -12.50 6.99
C PRO A 54 4.25 -11.02 7.42
N VAL A 55 4.85 -10.15 6.60
CA VAL A 55 4.86 -8.69 6.84
C VAL A 55 3.44 -8.14 6.79
N SER A 56 2.65 -8.62 5.83
CA SER A 56 1.28 -8.16 5.62
C SER A 56 0.35 -8.58 6.75
N LEU A 57 0.43 -9.83 7.21
CA LEU A 57 -0.39 -10.30 8.32
C LEU A 57 -0.07 -9.54 9.61
N TYR A 58 1.23 -9.30 9.88
CA TYR A 58 1.64 -8.49 11.02
C TYR A 58 1.11 -7.05 10.92
N TYR A 59 1.24 -6.45 9.74
CA TYR A 59 0.71 -5.12 9.47
C TYR A 59 -0.81 -5.05 9.69
N LEU A 60 -1.56 -6.03 9.17
CA LEU A 60 -3.01 -6.10 9.30
C LEU A 60 -3.45 -6.32 10.75
N ASP A 61 -2.73 -7.15 11.52
CA ASP A 61 -2.96 -7.32 12.96
C ASP A 61 -2.80 -5.99 13.71
N ASP A 62 -1.72 -5.25 13.42
CA ASP A 62 -1.47 -3.95 14.05
C ASP A 62 -2.48 -2.89 13.59
N LEU A 63 -2.85 -2.91 12.31
CA LEU A 63 -3.85 -2.02 11.75
C LEU A 63 -5.21 -2.25 12.43
N TYR A 64 -5.62 -3.52 12.56
CA TYR A 64 -6.85 -3.93 13.23
C TYR A 64 -6.91 -3.43 14.69
N LYS A 65 -5.80 -3.58 15.44
CA LYS A 65 -5.72 -3.17 16.84
C LYS A 65 -5.71 -1.65 17.03
N ASN A 66 -5.10 -0.90 16.11
CA ASN A 66 -4.80 0.53 16.32
C ASN A 66 -5.63 1.49 15.46
N SER A 67 -6.36 1.01 14.45
CA SER A 67 -6.90 1.87 13.38
C SER A 67 -8.24 1.42 12.79
N TYR A 68 -9.09 0.77 13.59
CA TYR A 68 -10.37 0.19 13.14
C TYR A 68 -11.21 1.10 12.21
N ASN A 69 -11.27 2.41 12.49
CA ASN A 69 -12.10 3.36 11.74
C ASN A 69 -11.50 3.86 10.41
N PHE A 70 -10.23 3.57 10.11
CA PHE A 70 -9.52 4.07 8.92
C PHE A 70 -8.79 2.93 8.20
N MET A 71 -9.40 1.75 8.24
CA MET A 71 -8.74 0.53 7.83
C MET A 71 -8.54 0.45 6.32
N ASP A 72 -9.45 1.05 5.55
CA ASP A 72 -9.37 1.09 4.09
C ASP A 72 -8.11 1.81 3.62
N GLU A 73 -7.76 2.93 4.27
CA GLU A 73 -6.54 3.70 3.99
C GLU A 73 -5.29 2.92 4.35
N GLY A 74 -5.33 2.18 5.47
CA GLY A 74 -4.24 1.29 5.85
C GLY A 74 -4.06 0.13 4.86
N CYS A 75 -5.16 -0.48 4.40
CA CYS A 75 -5.10 -1.51 3.37
C CYS A 75 -4.57 -0.94 2.05
N LYS A 76 -5.02 0.25 1.61
CA LYS A 76 -4.47 0.91 0.42
C LYS A 76 -2.96 1.15 0.57
N TYR A 77 -2.48 1.56 1.75
CA TYR A 77 -1.05 1.67 2.03
C TYR A 77 -0.33 0.32 1.97
N LEU A 78 -0.93 -0.75 2.49
CA LEU A 78 -0.35 -2.09 2.42
C LEU A 78 -0.08 -2.50 0.97
N TYR A 79 -1.02 -2.25 0.05
CA TYR A 79 -0.79 -2.49 -1.38
C TYR A 79 0.42 -1.72 -1.89
N TYR A 80 0.51 -0.43 -1.58
CA TYR A 80 1.68 0.39 -1.92
C TYR A 80 2.99 -0.21 -1.39
N GLY A 81 3.04 -0.55 -0.10
CA GLY A 81 4.23 -1.10 0.55
C GLY A 81 4.65 -2.45 -0.02
N ILE A 82 3.70 -3.33 -0.35
CA ILE A 82 4.00 -4.63 -0.97
C ILE A 82 4.76 -4.44 -2.28
N TYR A 83 4.23 -3.61 -3.17
CA TYR A 83 4.76 -3.51 -4.53
C TYR A 83 5.97 -2.57 -4.62
N ASN A 84 6.02 -1.50 -3.83
CA ASN A 84 7.10 -0.51 -3.88
C ASN A 84 8.21 -0.75 -2.84
N ASN A 85 7.95 -1.48 -1.75
CA ASN A 85 8.93 -1.66 -0.68
C ASN A 85 9.45 -3.10 -0.57
N ILE A 86 8.58 -4.11 -0.75
CA ILE A 86 8.97 -5.53 -0.62
C ILE A 86 9.38 -6.12 -1.96
N LEU A 87 8.46 -6.12 -2.94
CA LEU A 87 8.66 -6.83 -4.20
C LEU A 87 9.50 -6.04 -5.20
N LYS A 88 9.27 -4.73 -5.33
CA LYS A 88 10.09 -3.80 -6.14
C LYS A 88 10.36 -4.30 -7.57
N LYS A 89 9.40 -4.97 -8.19
CA LYS A 89 9.57 -5.50 -9.56
C LYS A 89 8.94 -4.55 -10.56
N GLU A 90 9.60 -4.41 -11.71
CA GLU A 90 9.04 -3.67 -12.84
C GLU A 90 7.85 -4.41 -13.46
N ASN A 91 7.91 -5.76 -13.50
CA ASN A 91 6.90 -6.60 -14.10
C ASN A 91 6.58 -7.82 -13.23
N TYR A 92 5.31 -8.24 -13.27
CA TYR A 92 4.75 -9.36 -12.53
C TYR A 92 4.12 -10.33 -13.51
N SER A 93 4.31 -11.63 -13.29
CA SER A 93 3.67 -12.68 -14.11
C SER A 93 2.23 -12.97 -13.69
N TYR A 94 1.73 -12.25 -12.69
CA TYR A 94 0.42 -12.44 -12.06
C TYR A 94 -0.30 -11.10 -11.92
N ASP A 95 -1.62 -11.16 -11.76
CA ASP A 95 -2.43 -9.98 -11.49
C ASP A 95 -2.19 -9.49 -10.05
N LYS A 96 -1.78 -8.22 -9.91
CA LYS A 96 -1.44 -7.63 -8.61
C LYS A 96 -2.65 -7.49 -7.69
N LEU A 97 -3.81 -7.18 -8.25
CA LEU A 97 -5.04 -7.00 -7.48
C LEU A 97 -5.52 -8.35 -6.98
N GLU A 98 -5.52 -9.38 -7.84
CA GLU A 98 -5.93 -10.73 -7.45
C GLU A 98 -5.02 -11.32 -6.38
N PHE A 99 -3.68 -11.18 -6.55
CA PHE A 99 -2.71 -11.56 -5.53
C PHE A 99 -2.97 -10.86 -4.19
N TYR A 100 -3.26 -9.56 -4.25
CA TYR A 100 -3.54 -8.76 -3.05
C TYR A 100 -4.86 -9.17 -2.38
N LYS A 101 -5.91 -9.46 -3.16
CA LYS A 101 -7.19 -9.95 -2.63
C LYS A 101 -7.06 -11.28 -1.91
N ILE A 102 -6.28 -12.23 -2.44
CA ILE A 102 -6.02 -13.51 -1.77
C ILE A 102 -5.37 -13.32 -0.40
N LEU A 103 -4.36 -12.45 -0.35
CA LEU A 103 -3.69 -12.12 0.90
C LEU A 103 -4.68 -11.54 1.92
N LEU A 104 -5.55 -10.63 1.45
CA LEU A 104 -6.56 -10.02 2.28
C LEU A 104 -7.57 -11.06 2.78
N GLU A 105 -8.21 -11.80 1.89
CA GLU A 105 -9.18 -12.86 2.21
C GLU A 105 -8.60 -13.89 3.18
N GLY A 106 -7.32 -14.25 3.01
CA GLY A 106 -6.60 -15.09 3.93
C GLY A 106 -6.59 -14.55 5.36
N TYR A 107 -6.29 -13.27 5.55
CA TYR A 107 -6.34 -12.63 6.87
C TYR A 107 -7.75 -12.57 7.45
N TYR A 108 -8.76 -12.28 6.63
CA TYR A 108 -10.16 -12.25 7.06
C TYR A 108 -10.67 -13.59 7.55
N ASN A 109 -10.39 -14.66 6.80
CA ASN A 109 -10.80 -16.02 7.19
C ASN A 109 -10.19 -16.46 8.52
N ILE A 110 -9.06 -15.88 8.92
CA ILE A 110 -8.41 -16.15 10.21
C ILE A 110 -9.06 -15.34 11.34
N ASN A 111 -9.47 -14.10 11.08
CA ASN A 111 -9.82 -13.12 12.11
C ASN A 111 -11.29 -12.65 12.13
N GLU A 112 -12.15 -13.18 11.24
CA GLU A 112 -13.60 -12.87 11.15
C GLU A 112 -13.92 -11.36 11.17
N TRP A 113 -13.22 -10.59 10.34
CA TRP A 113 -13.30 -9.13 10.37
C TRP A 113 -14.49 -8.56 9.59
N ASP A 114 -15.57 -8.21 10.28
CA ASP A 114 -16.87 -7.79 9.70
C ASP A 114 -16.83 -6.64 8.65
N SER A 115 -15.95 -5.63 8.79
CA SER A 115 -15.91 -4.48 7.85
C SER A 115 -15.10 -4.74 6.58
N TYR A 116 -14.60 -5.96 6.40
CA TYR A 116 -13.64 -6.29 5.36
C TYR A 116 -14.25 -6.72 4.04
N GLU A 117 -15.45 -7.32 4.09
CA GLU A 117 -16.13 -7.84 2.92
C GLU A 117 -16.53 -6.72 1.95
N SER A 118 -16.90 -5.54 2.46
CA SER A 118 -17.18 -4.35 1.63
C SER A 118 -15.91 -3.83 0.96
N TYR A 119 -14.81 -3.72 1.70
CA TYR A 119 -13.55 -3.22 1.16
C TYR A 119 -13.03 -4.09 0.01
N ILE A 120 -12.94 -5.42 0.17
CA ILE A 120 -12.46 -6.32 -0.90
C ILE A 120 -13.33 -6.22 -2.16
N LYS A 121 -14.65 -6.04 -1.99
CA LYS A 121 -15.60 -5.90 -3.11
C LYS A 121 -15.42 -4.57 -3.85
N GLU A 122 -15.12 -3.49 -3.12
CA GLU A 122 -15.01 -2.15 -3.67
C GLU A 122 -13.63 -1.84 -4.26
N ILE A 123 -12.56 -2.43 -3.72
CA ILE A 123 -11.22 -2.20 -4.28
C ILE A 123 -11.10 -2.72 -5.72
N ASN A 124 -10.53 -1.86 -6.54
CA ASN A 124 -10.17 -2.13 -7.91
C ASN A 124 -8.79 -1.55 -8.21
N LYS A 125 -8.29 -1.86 -9.40
CA LYS A 125 -6.96 -1.44 -9.84
C LYS A 125 -6.80 0.07 -9.83
N ASP A 126 -7.79 0.82 -10.32
CA ASP A 126 -7.71 2.28 -10.44
C ASP A 126 -7.62 2.95 -9.06
N ILE A 127 -8.40 2.48 -8.08
CA ILE A 127 -8.33 2.98 -6.69
C ILE A 127 -6.93 2.77 -6.10
N LEU A 128 -6.37 1.58 -6.27
CA LEU A 128 -5.07 1.23 -5.70
C LEU A 128 -3.90 1.91 -6.43
N GLU A 129 -3.97 2.04 -7.76
CA GLU A 129 -2.95 2.75 -8.54
C GLU A 129 -2.96 4.26 -8.28
N ASN A 130 -4.16 4.86 -8.18
CA ASN A 130 -4.28 6.26 -7.77
C ASN A 130 -3.70 6.46 -6.37
N ASN A 131 -4.05 5.60 -5.41
CA ASN A 131 -3.48 5.65 -4.07
C ASN A 131 -1.95 5.52 -4.11
N ASN A 132 -1.40 4.59 -4.89
CA ASN A 132 0.04 4.41 -5.02
C ASN A 132 0.74 5.67 -5.51
N ASP A 133 0.18 6.37 -6.49
CA ASP A 133 0.71 7.63 -6.99
C ASP A 133 0.77 8.67 -5.85
N LEU A 134 -0.29 8.79 -5.04
CA LEU A 134 -0.29 9.68 -3.88
C LEU A 134 0.76 9.28 -2.83
N MET A 135 0.90 7.98 -2.54
CA MET A 135 1.92 7.50 -1.60
C MET A 135 3.34 7.77 -2.13
N GLU A 136 3.57 7.61 -3.44
CA GLU A 136 4.84 7.95 -4.07
C GLU A 136 5.13 9.45 -3.97
N MET A 137 4.11 10.33 -4.09
CA MET A 137 4.30 11.77 -3.86
C MET A 137 4.77 12.07 -2.43
N TYR A 138 4.19 11.43 -1.41
CA TYR A 138 4.66 11.58 -0.02
C TYR A 138 6.08 11.06 0.18
N ASP A 139 6.45 9.91 -0.38
CA ASP A 139 7.82 9.40 -0.28
C ASP A 139 8.84 10.32 -0.98
N ASN A 140 8.51 10.88 -2.14
CA ASN A 140 9.37 11.86 -2.80
C ASN A 140 9.49 13.15 -1.99
N LEU A 141 8.40 13.59 -1.35
CA LEU A 141 8.42 14.77 -0.47
C LEU A 141 9.33 14.55 0.76
N ASP A 142 9.24 13.39 1.40
CA ASP A 142 10.13 13.02 2.52
C ASP A 142 11.59 12.99 2.05
N ASN A 143 11.86 12.32 0.94
CA ASN A 143 13.21 12.25 0.37
C ASN A 143 13.75 13.65 0.02
N PHE A 144 12.93 14.56 -0.48
CA PHE A 144 13.34 15.94 -0.71
C PHE A 144 13.71 16.66 0.60
N LYS A 145 12.92 16.46 1.67
CA LYS A 145 13.16 17.08 2.98
C LYS A 145 14.41 16.53 3.67
N GLU A 146 14.64 15.22 3.58
CA GLU A 146 15.79 14.55 4.19
C GLU A 146 17.09 14.85 3.44
N ASN A 147 17.03 14.98 2.12
CA ASN A 147 18.20 15.21 1.27
C ASN A 147 18.56 16.70 1.08
N LYS A 148 18.21 17.57 2.03
CA LYS A 148 18.52 19.03 1.98
C LYS A 148 20.02 19.34 1.84
N SER A 149 20.91 18.41 2.20
CA SER A 149 22.37 18.54 2.10
C SER A 149 23.00 17.94 0.83
N GLN A 150 22.22 17.29 -0.04
CA GLN A 150 22.69 16.65 -1.26
C GLN A 150 22.69 17.58 -2.49
N ASN A 151 23.19 17.08 -3.63
CA ASN A 151 23.21 17.82 -4.90
C ASN A 151 21.80 18.28 -5.30
N LYS A 152 21.70 19.51 -5.82
CA LYS A 152 20.45 20.11 -6.32
C LYS A 152 19.77 19.25 -7.38
N ASP A 153 20.56 18.54 -8.19
CA ASP A 153 20.00 17.68 -9.25
C ASP A 153 19.15 16.55 -8.68
N ASP A 154 19.52 15.97 -7.54
CA ASP A 154 18.76 14.88 -6.90
C ASP A 154 17.51 15.42 -6.20
N GLN A 155 17.60 16.61 -5.60
CA GLN A 155 16.43 17.30 -5.05
C GLN A 155 15.38 17.61 -6.12
N CYS A 156 15.83 18.07 -7.30
CA CYS A 156 14.93 18.32 -8.43
C CYS A 156 14.24 17.05 -8.93
N LYS A 157 14.88 15.87 -8.88
CA LYS A 157 14.24 14.61 -9.28
C LYS A 157 13.01 14.28 -8.43
N TYR A 158 13.12 14.43 -7.11
CA TYR A 158 12.00 14.15 -6.19
C TYR A 158 10.82 15.10 -6.44
N VAL A 159 11.10 16.40 -6.58
CA VAL A 159 10.06 17.40 -6.86
C VAL A 159 9.44 17.18 -8.23
N ASN A 160 10.24 16.87 -9.25
CA ASN A 160 9.74 16.63 -10.61
C ASN A 160 8.78 15.44 -10.66
N LYS A 161 9.06 14.36 -9.92
CA LYS A 161 8.12 13.23 -9.81
C LYS A 161 6.77 13.65 -9.23
N CYS A 162 6.77 14.46 -8.17
CA CYS A 162 5.51 15.00 -7.62
C CYS A 162 4.76 15.85 -8.66
N ILE A 163 5.47 16.69 -9.43
CA ILE A 163 4.86 17.51 -10.50
C ILE A 163 4.29 16.63 -11.62
N GLU A 164 4.99 15.57 -12.02
CA GLU A 164 4.55 14.65 -13.06
C GLU A 164 3.23 13.96 -12.66
N ILE A 165 3.17 13.43 -11.43
CA ILE A 165 1.97 12.81 -10.88
C ILE A 165 0.82 13.83 -10.79
N TYR A 166 1.07 15.00 -10.21
CA TYR A 166 0.04 16.06 -10.14
C TYR A 166 -0.49 16.43 -11.53
N THR A 167 0.41 16.61 -12.50
CA THR A 167 0.04 16.99 -13.88
C THR A 167 -0.79 15.92 -14.58
N LYS A 168 -0.51 14.62 -14.32
CA LYS A 168 -1.31 13.50 -14.83
C LYS A 168 -2.79 13.65 -14.43
N TYR A 169 -3.06 14.01 -13.18
CA TYR A 169 -4.42 14.15 -12.66
C TYR A 169 -5.05 15.52 -12.93
N ALA A 170 -4.29 16.61 -12.89
CA ALA A 170 -4.77 17.95 -13.20
C ALA A 170 -5.31 18.07 -14.64
N LYS A 171 -4.75 17.29 -15.58
CA LYS A 171 -5.27 17.23 -16.96
C LYS A 171 -6.63 16.53 -17.09
N ASN A 172 -6.96 15.65 -16.14
CA ASN A 172 -8.19 14.85 -16.11
C ASN A 172 -9.28 15.45 -15.21
N TYR A 173 -9.02 16.64 -14.63
CA TYR A 173 -9.87 17.33 -13.65
C TYR A 173 -11.28 17.71 -14.16
N LYS A 174 -11.57 17.53 -15.46
CA LYS A 174 -12.84 17.96 -16.06
C LYS A 174 -14.03 17.03 -15.85
N THR A 175 -13.88 15.87 -15.22
CA THR A 175 -14.97 14.88 -15.29
C THR A 175 -15.42 14.16 -14.03
N ASN A 176 -14.78 14.21 -12.87
CA ASN A 176 -15.39 13.63 -11.66
C ASN A 176 -14.87 14.23 -10.36
N ASN A 177 -15.82 14.41 -9.44
CA ASN A 177 -15.63 14.83 -8.06
C ASN A 177 -15.16 13.62 -7.22
N ASP A 178 -14.05 13.00 -7.61
CA ASP A 178 -13.55 11.78 -6.99
C ASP A 178 -12.82 12.06 -5.67
N LEU A 179 -13.01 11.20 -4.67
CA LEU A 179 -12.33 11.24 -3.36
C LEU A 179 -10.81 11.42 -3.50
N PHE A 180 -10.21 10.83 -4.53
CA PHE A 180 -8.78 10.97 -4.82
C PHE A 180 -8.34 12.42 -5.07
N TYR A 181 -9.18 13.27 -5.68
CA TYR A 181 -8.83 14.69 -5.87
C TYR A 181 -8.84 15.48 -4.57
N ALA A 182 -9.66 15.08 -3.58
CA ALA A 182 -9.62 15.69 -2.26
C ALA A 182 -8.28 15.39 -1.58
N ASP A 183 -7.85 14.12 -1.60
CA ASP A 183 -6.57 13.69 -1.05
C ASP A 183 -5.37 14.36 -1.77
N LEU A 184 -5.46 14.51 -3.10
CA LEU A 184 -4.43 15.20 -3.90
C LEU A 184 -4.35 16.69 -3.57
N ASN A 185 -5.49 17.36 -3.31
CA ASN A 185 -5.49 18.76 -2.90
C ASN A 185 -4.92 18.92 -1.48
N GLU A 186 -5.25 18.03 -0.55
CA GLU A 186 -4.68 18.04 0.80
C GLU A 186 -3.16 17.89 0.78
N PHE A 187 -2.59 17.10 -0.14
CA PHE A 187 -1.14 16.99 -0.31
C PHE A 187 -0.47 18.32 -0.70
N ILE A 188 -1.17 19.17 -1.46
CA ILE A 188 -0.62 20.39 -2.08
C ILE A 188 -0.69 21.60 -1.12
N GLU A 189 -1.68 21.62 -0.22
CA GLU A 189 -1.91 22.68 0.77
C GLU A 189 -0.82 22.71 1.88
#